data_AF-A0A1G2N8D0-F1
#
_entry.id   AF-A0A1G2N8D0-F1
#
_cell.length_a   1.000
_cell.length_b   1.000
_cell.length_c   1.000
_cell.angle_alpha   90.00
_cell.angle_beta   90.00
_cell.angle_gamma   90.00
#
_symmetry.space_group_name_H-M   'P 1'
#
loop_
_entity.id
_entity.type
_entity.pdbx_description
1 polymer ?
#
loop_
_entity_poly.entity_id
_entity_poly.type
_entity_poly.pdbx_seq_one_letter_code
_entity_poly.pdbx_strand_id
1 'polypeptide(L)'
;MNEKGLLKIRGRQKKQKLLVLENLRRFPVIQVVCDKVGISRATYYRWVNESSNFAEAAEQAILEGSQVINDVAEAKLFKAIQAENPTAIIFWLKHRNKNYRVNVHAEAHIGPIERDTLSDDEKERLDKMMWIASQGCLECEKKYEKDMKKLNKKYPEKARDDQKSKELDRILEQNPLKFRNHN
;
A
#
# COMPACT_ATOMS: atom_id res chain seq x y z
N MET A 1 32.38 15.54 15.89
CA MET A 1 32.35 15.06 14.49
C MET A 1 32.59 16.23 13.55
N ASN A 2 33.53 16.11 12.61
CA ASN A 2 33.90 17.22 11.70
C ASN A 2 32.84 17.48 10.62
N GLU A 3 32.52 18.74 10.37
CA GLU A 3 31.56 19.23 9.37
C GLU A 3 31.79 18.67 7.96
N LYS A 4 33.07 18.57 7.55
CA LYS A 4 33.48 17.97 6.27
C LYS A 4 33.07 16.50 6.13
N GLY A 5 33.01 15.74 7.23
CA GLY A 5 32.59 14.34 7.22
C GLY A 5 31.10 14.18 6.96
N LEU A 6 30.27 15.03 7.56
CA LEU A 6 28.82 15.05 7.38
C LEU A 6 28.41 15.36 5.93
N LEU A 7 29.08 16.32 5.29
CA LEU A 7 28.86 16.67 3.88
C LEU A 7 29.15 15.49 2.94
N LYS A 8 30.24 14.75 3.20
CA LYS A 8 30.60 13.56 2.41
C LYS A 8 29.57 12.44 2.53
N ILE A 9 29.04 12.20 3.74
CA ILE A 9 28.00 11.19 3.99
C ILE A 9 26.70 11.56 3.26
N ARG A 10 26.25 12.81 3.36
CA ARG A 10 25.05 13.29 2.66
C ARG A 10 25.20 13.17 1.14
N GLY A 11 26.37 13.50 0.60
CA GLY A 11 26.68 13.33 -0.82
C GLY A 11 26.59 11.87 -1.29
N ARG A 12 27.13 10.93 -0.51
CA ARG A 12 27.02 9.49 -0.78
C ARG A 12 25.56 9.03 -0.75
N GLN A 13 24.81 9.40 0.29
CA GLN A 13 23.40 9.01 0.44
C GLN A 13 22.55 9.55 -0.71
N LYS A 14 22.77 10.79 -1.16
CA LYS A 14 22.07 11.36 -2.30
C LYS A 14 22.29 10.55 -3.58
N LYS A 15 23.54 10.16 -3.86
CA LYS A 15 23.87 9.28 -5.01
C LYS A 15 23.20 7.91 -4.89
N GLN A 16 23.23 7.29 -3.71
CA GLN A 16 22.59 6.00 -3.48
C GLN A 16 21.07 6.07 -3.64
N LYS A 17 20.41 7.11 -3.14
CA LYS A 17 18.97 7.34 -3.33
C LYS A 17 18.62 7.42 -4.81
N LEU A 18 19.37 8.19 -5.59
CA LEU A 18 19.15 8.29 -7.05
C LEU A 18 19.33 6.94 -7.76
N LEU A 19 20.38 6.19 -7.43
CA LEU A 19 20.62 4.86 -7.99
C LEU A 19 19.49 3.87 -7.65
N VAL A 20 18.96 3.93 -6.42
CA VAL A 20 17.80 3.10 -6.04
C VAL A 20 16.60 3.41 -6.92
N LEU A 21 16.26 4.69 -7.09
CA LEU A 21 15.11 5.11 -7.91
C LEU A 21 15.28 4.66 -9.37
N GLU A 22 16.47 4.85 -9.95
CA GLU A 22 16.75 4.42 -11.33
C GLU A 22 16.63 2.90 -11.50
N ASN A 23 17.10 2.12 -10.54
CA ASN A 23 17.01 0.66 -10.59
C ASN A 23 15.57 0.17 -10.36
N LEU A 24 14.79 0.82 -9.49
CA LEU A 24 13.39 0.46 -9.24
C LEU A 24 12.52 0.62 -10.49
N ARG A 25 12.80 1.63 -11.33
CA ARG A 25 12.13 1.81 -12.65
C ARG A 25 12.34 0.67 -13.63
N ARG A 26 13.33 -0.19 -13.41
CA ARG A 26 13.61 -1.35 -14.27
C ARG A 26 13.28 -2.67 -13.58
N PHE A 27 13.53 -2.75 -12.28
CA PHE A 27 13.33 -3.94 -11.46
C PHE A 27 12.65 -3.52 -10.16
N PRO A 28 11.30 -3.60 -10.08
CA PRO A 28 10.51 -3.17 -8.93
C PRO A 28 10.59 -4.16 -7.75
N VAL A 29 11.78 -4.71 -7.47
CA VAL A 29 12.04 -5.65 -6.38
C VAL A 29 13.05 -5.02 -5.43
N ILE A 30 12.55 -4.51 -4.30
CA ILE A 30 13.34 -3.73 -3.33
C ILE A 30 14.61 -4.46 -2.88
N GLN A 31 14.53 -5.76 -2.59
CA GLN A 31 15.68 -6.57 -2.18
C GLN A 31 16.80 -6.54 -3.22
N VAL A 32 16.46 -6.85 -4.48
CA VAL A 32 17.42 -6.89 -5.60
C VAL A 32 18.06 -5.52 -5.82
N VAL A 33 17.29 -4.44 -5.72
CA VAL A 33 17.80 -3.08 -5.87
C VAL A 33 18.72 -2.69 -4.70
N CYS A 34 18.34 -3.04 -3.47
CA CYS A 34 19.17 -2.81 -2.29
C CYS A 34 20.53 -3.51 -2.41
N ASP A 35 20.53 -4.77 -2.86
CA ASP A 35 21.75 -5.55 -3.07
C ASP A 35 22.63 -4.94 -4.18
N LYS A 36 22.02 -4.51 -5.29
CA LYS A 36 22.73 -3.84 -6.40
C LYS A 36 23.37 -2.51 -6.00
N VAL A 37 22.69 -1.70 -5.19
CA VAL A 37 23.19 -0.38 -4.75
C VAL A 37 24.12 -0.49 -3.53
N GLY A 38 24.16 -1.65 -2.87
CA GLY A 38 24.98 -1.89 -1.69
C GLY A 38 24.42 -1.21 -0.44
N ILE A 39 23.11 -1.26 -0.23
CA ILE A 39 22.43 -0.77 0.96
C ILE A 39 21.56 -1.86 1.59
N SER A 40 21.30 -1.75 2.90
CA SER A 40 20.34 -2.63 3.57
C SER A 40 18.90 -2.20 3.31
N ARG A 41 17.95 -3.14 3.33
CA ARG A 41 16.50 -2.82 3.29
C ARG A 41 16.07 -1.87 4.40
N ALA A 42 16.64 -2.01 5.60
CA ALA A 42 16.38 -1.10 6.71
C ALA A 42 16.78 0.35 6.37
N THR A 43 17.85 0.54 5.61
CA THR A 43 18.28 1.87 5.14
C THR A 43 17.31 2.45 4.13
N TYR A 44 16.81 1.64 3.19
CA TYR A 44 15.77 2.05 2.26
C TYR A 44 14.50 2.51 3.00
N TYR A 45 13.95 1.70 3.90
CA TYR A 45 12.73 2.07 4.63
C TYR A 45 12.94 3.27 5.55
N ARG A 46 14.13 3.42 6.13
CA ARG A 46 14.47 4.62 6.89
C ARG A 46 14.38 5.87 6.00
N TRP A 47 14.89 5.83 4.77
CA TRP A 47 14.79 6.96 3.85
C TRP A 47 13.37 7.28 3.40
N VAL A 48 12.54 6.25 3.22
CA VAL A 48 11.10 6.41 2.93
C VAL A 48 10.41 7.11 4.11
N ASN A 49 10.68 6.68 5.34
CA ASN A 49 10.08 7.27 6.54
C ASN A 49 10.60 8.68 6.88
N GLU A 50 11.84 8.99 6.53
CA GLU A 50 12.47 10.29 6.80
C GLU A 50 12.15 11.37 5.75
N SER A 51 11.69 11.00 4.55
CA SER A 51 11.54 11.94 3.43
C SER A 51 10.36 11.57 2.52
N SER A 52 9.28 12.36 2.58
CA SER A 52 8.09 12.20 1.72
C SER A 52 8.46 12.19 0.23
N ASN A 53 9.28 13.15 -0.20
CA ASN A 53 9.70 13.25 -1.61
C ASN A 53 10.40 11.98 -2.12
N PHE A 54 11.17 11.29 -1.26
CA PHE A 54 11.80 10.02 -1.65
C PHE A 54 10.81 8.87 -1.67
N ALA A 55 9.84 8.86 -0.74
CA ALA A 55 8.78 7.86 -0.70
C ALA A 55 7.93 7.92 -1.99
N GLU A 56 7.44 9.10 -2.35
CA GLU A 56 6.64 9.33 -3.56
C GLU A 56 7.42 8.96 -4.83
N ALA A 57 8.68 9.40 -4.92
CA ALA A 57 9.53 9.05 -6.06
C ALA A 57 9.80 7.54 -6.17
N ALA A 58 9.93 6.84 -5.04
CA ALA A 58 10.16 5.41 -5.01
C ALA A 58 8.90 4.63 -5.39
N GLU A 59 7.72 5.05 -4.91
CA GLU A 59 6.44 4.48 -5.30
C GLU A 59 6.19 4.63 -6.80
N GLN A 60 6.41 5.84 -7.33
CA GLN A 60 6.31 6.09 -8.76
C GLN A 60 7.29 5.24 -9.58
N ALA A 61 8.54 5.11 -9.12
CA ALA A 61 9.53 4.26 -9.77
C ALA A 61 9.12 2.76 -9.76
N ILE A 62 8.50 2.28 -8.68
CA ILE A 62 7.98 0.90 -8.58
C ILE A 62 6.83 0.69 -9.56
N LEU A 63 5.93 1.67 -9.68
CA LEU A 63 4.81 1.60 -10.63
C LEU A 63 5.33 1.52 -12.07
N GLU A 64 6.26 2.40 -12.45
CA GLU A 64 6.92 2.39 -13.76
C GLU A 64 7.62 1.05 -14.04
N GLY A 65 8.41 0.55 -13.08
CA GLY A 65 9.09 -0.73 -13.21
C GLY A 65 8.14 -1.92 -13.31
N SER A 66 6.97 -1.85 -12.67
CA SER A 66 5.96 -2.91 -12.75
C SER A 66 5.42 -3.06 -14.16
N GLN A 67 5.23 -1.96 -14.90
CA GLN A 67 4.80 -2.02 -16.31
C GLN A 67 5.84 -2.71 -17.19
N VAL A 68 7.13 -2.38 -17.00
CA VAL A 68 8.22 -3.03 -17.76
C VAL A 68 8.26 -4.54 -17.51
N ILE A 69 8.08 -4.97 -16.25
CA ILE A 69 8.02 -6.40 -15.92
C ILE A 69 6.77 -7.07 -16.50
N ASN A 70 5.64 -6.36 -16.53
CA ASN A 70 4.42 -6.86 -17.17
C ASN A 70 4.65 -7.12 -18.66
N ASP A 71 5.28 -6.20 -19.40
CA ASP A 71 5.60 -6.39 -20.81
C ASP A 71 6.48 -7.63 -21.05
N VAL A 72 7.48 -7.83 -20.18
CA VAL A 72 8.35 -9.02 -20.22
C VAL A 72 7.56 -10.29 -19.91
N ALA A 73 6.63 -10.24 -18.94
CA ALA A 73 5.78 -11.36 -18.60
C ALA A 73 4.83 -11.70 -19.75
N GLU A 74 4.23 -10.72 -20.41
CA GLU A 74 3.39 -10.92 -21.60
C GLU A 74 4.18 -11.55 -22.74
N ALA A 75 5.40 -11.06 -23.01
CA ALA A 75 6.26 -11.66 -24.03
C ALA A 75 6.63 -13.12 -23.73
N LYS A 76 6.91 -13.45 -22.46
CA LYS A 76 7.17 -14.83 -22.03
C LYS A 76 5.92 -15.71 -22.13
N LEU A 77 4.76 -15.18 -21.77
CA LEU A 77 3.49 -15.86 -21.90
C LEU A 77 3.20 -16.21 -23.37
N PHE A 78 3.41 -15.26 -24.28
CA PHE A 78 3.25 -15.50 -25.71
C PHE A 78 4.18 -16.61 -26.23
N LYS A 79 5.46 -16.61 -25.82
CA LYS A 79 6.38 -17.71 -26.15
C LYS A 79 5.91 -19.06 -25.62
N ALA A 80 5.34 -19.11 -24.41
CA ALA A 80 4.79 -20.34 -23.85
C ALA A 80 3.56 -20.84 -24.65
N ILE A 81 2.74 -19.92 -25.16
CA ILE A 81 1.63 -20.26 -26.06
C ILE A 81 2.14 -20.83 -27.38
N GLN A 82 3.19 -20.22 -27.97
CA GLN A 82 3.83 -20.74 -29.19
C GLN A 82 4.43 -22.14 -28.98
N ALA A 83 4.88 -22.44 -27.76
CA ALA A 83 5.37 -23.76 -27.36
C ALA A 83 4.25 -24.73 -26.96
N GLU A 84 2.99 -24.43 -27.32
CA GLU A 84 1.80 -25.26 -27.07
C GLU A 84 1.57 -25.61 -25.59
N ASN A 85 2.04 -24.76 -24.66
CA ASN A 85 1.82 -25.00 -23.24
C ASN A 85 0.32 -24.83 -22.89
N PRO A 86 -0.39 -25.90 -22.47
CA PRO A 86 -1.83 -25.85 -22.27
C PRO A 86 -2.22 -24.89 -21.13
N THR A 87 -1.40 -24.79 -20.07
CA THR A 87 -1.65 -23.88 -18.95
C THR A 87 -1.59 -22.41 -19.39
N ALA A 88 -0.62 -22.05 -20.23
CA ALA A 88 -0.49 -20.69 -20.77
C ALA A 88 -1.68 -20.32 -21.67
N ILE A 89 -2.11 -21.25 -22.53
CA ILE A 89 -3.26 -21.09 -23.43
C ILE A 89 -4.55 -20.90 -22.61
N ILE A 90 -4.80 -21.77 -21.63
CA ILE A 90 -5.97 -21.67 -20.74
C ILE A 90 -5.95 -20.33 -19.99
N PHE A 91 -4.80 -19.96 -19.42
CA PHE A 91 -4.66 -18.69 -18.70
C PHE A 91 -5.00 -17.50 -19.59
N TRP A 92 -4.47 -17.44 -20.81
CA TRP A 92 -4.73 -16.37 -21.77
C TRP A 92 -6.21 -16.26 -22.14
N LEU A 93 -6.84 -17.39 -22.50
CA LEU A 93 -8.24 -17.44 -22.90
C LEU A 93 -9.16 -16.98 -21.75
N LYS A 94 -8.92 -17.44 -20.52
CA LYS A 94 -9.73 -17.06 -19.34
C LYS A 94 -9.75 -15.55 -19.07
N HIS A 95 -8.64 -14.85 -19.28
CA HIS A 95 -8.52 -13.43 -18.93
C HIS A 95 -8.93 -12.49 -20.07
N ARG A 96 -8.63 -12.85 -21.33
CA ARG A 96 -8.85 -11.98 -22.50
C ARG A 96 -10.14 -12.28 -23.26
N ASN A 97 -10.66 -13.51 -23.23
CA ASN A 97 -11.89 -13.85 -23.94
C ASN A 97 -13.07 -14.04 -22.97
N LYS A 98 -14.10 -13.20 -23.11
CA LYS A 98 -15.30 -13.23 -22.25
C LYS A 98 -16.01 -14.59 -22.28
N ASN A 99 -15.96 -15.31 -23.40
CA ASN A 99 -16.60 -16.63 -23.53
C ASN A 99 -15.97 -17.70 -22.63
N TYR A 100 -14.72 -17.48 -22.19
CA TYR A 100 -13.98 -18.39 -21.32
C TYR A 100 -13.82 -17.83 -19.90
N ARG A 101 -14.39 -16.66 -19.62
CA ARG A 101 -14.53 -16.21 -18.24
C ARG A 101 -15.45 -17.19 -17.55
N VAL A 102 -15.04 -17.68 -16.39
CA VAL A 102 -15.93 -18.46 -15.54
C VAL A 102 -17.06 -17.51 -15.18
N ASN A 103 -18.22 -17.69 -15.81
CA ASN A 103 -19.46 -17.13 -15.31
C ASN A 103 -19.72 -17.87 -14.00
N VAL A 104 -19.24 -17.29 -12.91
CA VAL A 104 -19.79 -17.64 -11.61
C VAL A 104 -21.23 -17.16 -11.73
N HIS A 105 -22.16 -18.08 -12.01
CA HIS A 105 -23.58 -17.83 -11.87
C HIS A 105 -23.86 -17.64 -10.37
N ALA A 106 -23.37 -16.53 -9.83
CA ALA A 106 -24.03 -15.87 -8.74
C ALA A 106 -25.16 -15.10 -9.40
N GLU A 107 -26.30 -15.76 -9.58
CA GLU A 107 -27.60 -15.08 -9.56
C GLU A 107 -27.81 -14.54 -8.13
N ALA A 108 -26.88 -13.71 -7.67
CA ALA A 108 -27.14 -12.80 -6.60
C ALA A 108 -27.86 -11.65 -7.29
N HIS A 109 -29.19 -11.64 -7.18
CA HIS A 109 -29.95 -10.41 -7.30
C HIS A 109 -29.45 -9.45 -6.22
N ILE A 110 -28.31 -8.80 -6.45
CA ILE A 110 -27.83 -7.66 -5.68
C ILE A 110 -28.43 -6.42 -6.35
N GLY A 111 -29.76 -6.40 -6.43
CA GLY A 111 -30.48 -5.13 -6.44
C GLY A 111 -30.59 -4.66 -4.99
N PRO A 112 -30.72 -3.35 -4.71
CA PRO A 112 -31.17 -2.93 -3.40
C PRO A 112 -32.50 -3.62 -3.12
N ILE A 113 -32.55 -4.45 -2.06
CA ILE A 113 -33.82 -4.99 -1.58
C ILE A 113 -34.61 -3.77 -1.11
N GLU A 114 -35.61 -3.37 -1.88
CA GLU A 114 -36.52 -2.30 -1.46
C GLU A 114 -37.27 -2.79 -0.21
N ARG A 115 -36.95 -2.20 0.95
CA ARG A 115 -37.51 -2.60 2.25
C ARG A 115 -39.04 -2.69 2.26
N ASP A 116 -39.69 -1.91 1.40
CA ASP A 116 -41.15 -1.84 1.29
C ASP A 116 -41.80 -3.07 0.65
N THR A 117 -41.02 -3.95 0.02
CA THR A 117 -41.54 -5.19 -0.59
C THR A 117 -41.48 -6.41 0.33
N LEU A 118 -40.84 -6.29 1.50
CA LEU A 118 -40.72 -7.37 2.49
C LEU A 118 -41.97 -7.44 3.37
N SER A 119 -42.44 -8.65 3.63
CA SER A 119 -43.49 -8.87 4.63
C SER A 119 -42.98 -8.49 6.02
N ASP A 120 -43.89 -8.21 6.94
CA ASP A 120 -43.52 -7.79 8.31
C ASP A 120 -42.67 -8.85 9.03
N ASP A 121 -42.93 -10.14 8.76
CA ASP A 121 -42.16 -11.27 9.28
C ASP A 121 -40.72 -11.30 8.73
N GLU A 122 -40.52 -10.91 7.47
CA GLU A 122 -39.20 -10.88 6.83
C GLU A 122 -38.37 -9.70 7.32
N LYS A 123 -39.01 -8.54 7.57
CA LYS A 123 -38.38 -7.37 8.19
C LYS A 123 -37.90 -7.69 9.60
N GLU A 124 -38.73 -8.36 10.41
CA GLU A 124 -38.37 -8.75 11.77
C GLU A 124 -37.17 -9.71 11.79
N ARG A 125 -37.11 -10.66 10.86
CA ARG A 125 -35.95 -11.56 10.71
C ARG A 125 -34.68 -10.81 10.35
N LEU A 126 -34.76 -9.86 9.42
CA LEU A 126 -33.61 -9.04 9.02
C LEU A 126 -33.11 -8.18 10.18
N ASP A 127 -34.00 -7.55 10.93
CA ASP A 127 -33.63 -6.74 12.10
C ASP A 127 -32.99 -7.59 13.21
N LYS A 128 -33.52 -8.79 13.43
CA LYS A 128 -32.93 -9.75 14.38
C LYS A 128 -31.54 -10.21 13.94
N MET A 129 -31.35 -10.51 12.65
CA MET A 129 -30.04 -10.89 12.10
C MET A 129 -29.04 -9.73 12.17
N MET A 130 -29.47 -8.50 11.86
CA MET A 130 -28.66 -7.29 11.97
C MET A 130 -28.24 -7.02 13.42
N TRP A 131 -29.17 -7.21 14.36
CA TRP A 131 -28.89 -7.08 15.79
C TRP A 131 -27.83 -8.11 16.25
N ILE A 132 -27.99 -9.39 15.89
CA ILE A 132 -27.01 -10.45 16.21
C ILE A 132 -25.64 -10.14 15.61
N ALA A 133 -25.59 -9.71 14.34
CA ALA A 133 -24.35 -9.33 13.68
C ALA A 133 -23.66 -8.14 14.38
N SER A 134 -24.44 -7.16 14.85
CA SER A 134 -23.90 -6.02 15.61
C SER A 134 -23.36 -6.44 16.98
N GLN A 135 -23.99 -7.41 17.66
CA GLN A 135 -23.50 -7.94 18.94
C GLN A 135 -22.18 -8.70 18.77
N GLY A 136 -22.05 -9.50 17.71
CA GLY A 136 -20.77 -10.16 17.37
C GLY A 136 -19.66 -9.15 17.06
N CYS A 137 -20.00 -8.02 16.46
CA CYS A 137 -19.08 -6.89 16.25
C CYS A 137 -18.69 -6.22 17.58
N LEU A 138 -19.65 -6.03 18.50
CA LEU A 138 -19.42 -5.39 19.81
C LEU A 138 -18.49 -6.21 20.72
N GLU A 139 -18.58 -7.55 20.67
CA GLU A 139 -17.66 -8.43 21.40
C GLU A 139 -16.23 -8.39 20.81
N CYS A 140 -16.13 -8.34 19.48
CA CYS A 140 -14.85 -8.15 18.78
C CYS A 140 -14.22 -6.77 19.10
N GLU A 141 -15.01 -5.70 19.14
CA GLU A 141 -14.54 -4.36 19.52
C GLU A 141 -14.06 -4.30 20.97
N LYS A 142 -14.81 -4.87 21.91
CA LYS A 142 -14.40 -4.94 23.32
C LYS A 142 -13.10 -5.73 23.50
N LYS A 143 -12.94 -6.83 22.75
CA LYS A 143 -11.71 -7.62 22.73
C LYS A 143 -10.55 -6.82 22.16
N TYR A 144 -10.75 -6.16 21.02
CA TYR A 144 -9.76 -5.30 20.38
C TYR A 144 -9.33 -4.15 21.30
N GLU A 145 -10.26 -3.47 21.97
CA GLU A 145 -9.97 -2.38 22.89
C GLU A 145 -9.16 -2.86 24.11
N LYS A 146 -9.50 -4.04 24.66
CA LYS A 146 -8.75 -4.67 25.75
C LYS A 146 -7.34 -5.05 25.32
N ASP A 147 -7.18 -5.57 24.10
CA ASP A 147 -5.88 -5.97 23.56
C ASP A 147 -5.03 -4.74 23.18
N MET A 148 -5.64 -3.67 22.66
CA MET A 148 -5.01 -2.37 22.43
C MET A 148 -4.55 -1.71 23.73
N LYS A 149 -5.33 -1.78 24.82
CA LYS A 149 -4.91 -1.30 26.15
C LYS A 149 -3.71 -2.08 26.68
N LYS A 150 -3.64 -3.40 26.46
CA LYS A 150 -2.46 -4.22 26.80
C LYS A 150 -1.25 -3.84 25.95
N LEU A 151 -1.45 -3.61 24.65
CA LEU A 151 -0.41 -3.19 23.71
C LEU A 151 0.16 -1.82 24.07
N ASN A 152 -0.68 -0.83 24.35
CA ASN A 152 -0.25 0.52 24.74
C ASN A 152 0.41 0.52 26.13
N LYS A 153 -0.01 -0.38 27.04
CA LYS A 153 0.68 -0.61 28.31
C LYS A 153 2.07 -1.25 28.12
N LYS A 154 2.22 -2.14 27.14
CA LYS A 154 3.48 -2.82 26.80
C LYS A 154 4.44 -1.92 26.01
N TYR A 155 3.90 -1.02 25.19
CA TYR A 155 4.63 -0.08 24.35
C TYR A 155 3.99 1.32 24.47
N PRO A 156 4.30 2.07 25.54
CA PRO A 156 3.73 3.39 25.74
C PRO A 156 4.20 4.35 24.65
N GLU A 157 3.27 5.09 24.03
CA GLU A 157 3.48 6.03 22.92
C GLU A 157 4.55 7.12 23.17
N LYS A 158 4.92 7.37 24.43
CA LYS A 158 5.91 8.40 24.84
C LYS A 158 7.39 7.99 24.68
N ALA A 159 7.72 7.32 23.58
CA ALA A 159 9.11 7.11 23.15
C ALA A 159 9.44 7.86 21.83
N ARG A 160 8.62 8.85 21.46
CA ARG A 160 8.86 9.77 20.34
C ARG A 160 8.84 11.20 20.88
N ASP A 161 10.01 11.82 20.99
CA ASP A 161 10.22 13.15 21.61
C ASP A 161 9.15 14.19 21.23
N ASP A 162 8.28 14.52 22.20
CA ASP A 162 7.28 15.60 22.18
C ASP A 162 7.86 16.99 21.84
N GLN A 163 9.18 17.12 21.89
CA GLN A 163 9.90 18.37 21.63
C GLN A 163 9.87 18.74 20.14
N LYS A 164 9.92 17.75 19.22
CA LYS A 164 9.90 18.00 17.77
C LYS A 164 8.53 18.38 17.23
N SER A 165 7.44 17.85 17.80
CA SER A 165 6.07 18.19 17.39
C SER A 165 5.74 19.63 17.78
N LYS A 166 6.05 20.01 19.03
CA LYS A 166 5.80 21.36 19.55
C LYS A 166 6.65 22.43 18.85
N GLU A 167 7.82 22.07 18.34
CA GLU A 167 8.67 22.96 17.55
C GLU A 167 8.13 23.15 16.12
N LEU A 168 7.56 22.09 15.52
CA LEU A 168 6.91 22.14 14.20
C LEU A 168 5.63 23.00 14.24
N ASP A 169 4.81 22.85 15.28
CA ASP A 169 3.59 23.64 15.46
C ASP A 169 3.94 25.13 15.66
N ARG A 170 5.01 25.43 16.41
CA ARG A 170 5.50 26.80 16.64
C ARG A 170 6.07 27.45 15.36
N ILE A 171 6.67 26.67 14.46
CA ILE A 171 7.16 27.14 13.15
C ILE A 171 6.00 27.46 12.19
N LEU A 172 4.94 26.65 12.22
CA LEU A 172 3.75 26.84 11.38
C LEU A 172 2.93 28.06 11.81
N GLU A 173 2.85 28.33 13.11
CA GLU A 173 2.19 29.54 13.63
C GLU A 173 2.95 30.83 13.31
N GLN A 174 4.28 30.77 13.20
CA GLN A 174 5.12 31.95 12.93
C GLN A 174 5.19 32.36 11.45
N ASN A 175 4.65 31.57 10.52
CA ASN A 175 4.73 31.90 9.09
C ASN A 175 3.45 31.54 8.31
N PRO A 176 2.31 32.22 8.57
CA PRO A 176 1.01 31.86 8.00
C PRO A 176 0.84 32.18 6.49
N LEU A 177 1.87 32.66 5.77
CA LEU A 177 1.74 33.10 4.37
C LEU A 177 2.93 32.74 3.49
N LYS A 178 3.16 31.45 3.20
CA LYS A 178 3.89 31.01 1.98
C LYS A 178 3.33 29.71 1.39
N PHE A 179 2.01 29.60 1.29
CA PHE A 179 1.36 28.73 0.31
C PHE A 179 0.20 29.50 -0.32
N ARG A 180 0.52 30.49 -1.14
CA ARG A 180 -0.38 30.94 -2.20
C ARG A 180 0.25 30.54 -3.52
N ASN A 181 -0.45 29.63 -4.21
CA ASN A 181 -0.30 29.38 -5.64
C ASN A 181 -0.27 30.71 -6.39
N HIS A 182 0.65 30.86 -7.36
CA HIS A 182 0.37 31.54 -8.62
C HIS A 182 1.37 31.13 -9.71
N ASN A 183 0.76 30.65 -10.79
CA ASN A 183 1.19 30.47 -12.19
C ASN A 183 2.30 29.47 -12.50
#